data_AF-A0A150KLF3-F1
#
_entry.id   AF-A0A150KLF3-F1
#
_cell.length_a   1.000
_cell.length_b   1.000
_cell.length_c   1.000
_cell.angle_alpha   90.00
_cell.angle_beta   90.00
_cell.angle_gamma   90.00
#
_symmetry.space_group_name_H-M   'P 1'
#
loop_
_entity.id
_entity.type
_entity.pdbx_description
1 polymer ?
#
loop_
_entity_poly.entity_id
_entity_poly.type
_entity_poly.pdbx_seq_one_letter_code
_entity_poly.pdbx_strand_id
1 'polypeptide(L)'
;MIRGAVALFKEKGFHRTTTREIAQAAGFSIGTLYEYIRTKEDILYLVCDSIYDQVRERLQGMDLEQGTLESLKLGIAYYFNIMNEMQDEVLVMYQEAKSLSKDALPYVLKKEMEMVGMFETLIRRCIENGELMMDDSHIDLLAHNIFVQGQMWGFRRWALKKNYSKEEYIELQTNLLFKGIAGFEI
;
A
#
# COMPACT_ATOMS: atom_id res chain seq x y z
N MET A 1 11.41 -17.19 7.11
CA MET A 1 9.99 -17.54 6.89
C MET A 1 9.31 -16.57 5.93
N ILE A 2 9.10 -15.30 6.31
CA ILE A 2 8.30 -14.31 5.56
C ILE A 2 8.74 -14.16 4.10
N ARG A 3 10.03 -13.90 3.83
CA ARG A 3 10.56 -13.76 2.46
C ARG A 3 10.28 -14.98 1.58
N GLY A 4 10.42 -16.19 2.12
CA GLY A 4 10.12 -17.43 1.40
C GLY A 4 8.63 -17.59 1.11
N ALA A 5 7.76 -17.23 2.07
CA ALA A 5 6.32 -17.23 1.87
C ALA A 5 5.87 -16.21 0.81
N VAL A 6 6.40 -14.98 0.84
CA VAL A 6 6.13 -13.94 -0.17
C VAL A 6 6.47 -14.43 -1.57
N ALA A 7 7.67 -15.01 -1.75
CA ALA A 7 8.09 -15.53 -3.05
C ALA A 7 7.15 -16.64 -3.56
N LEU A 8 6.77 -17.58 -2.68
CA LEU A 8 5.86 -18.67 -3.04
C LEU A 8 4.44 -18.19 -3.33
N PHE A 9 3.92 -17.20 -2.58
CA PHE A 9 2.60 -16.63 -2.83
C PHE A 9 2.58 -15.86 -4.15
N LYS A 10 3.64 -15.13 -4.50
CA LYS A 10 3.79 -14.47 -5.80
C LYS A 10 3.82 -15.47 -6.96
N GLU A 11 4.51 -16.60 -6.80
CA GLU A 11 4.70 -17.59 -7.86
C GLU A 11 3.49 -18.52 -8.06
N LYS A 12 2.92 -19.03 -6.95
CA LYS A 12 1.92 -20.11 -6.97
C LYS A 12 0.54 -19.68 -6.46
N GLY A 13 0.45 -18.55 -5.76
CA GLY A 13 -0.74 -18.11 -5.04
C GLY A 13 -0.88 -18.76 -3.66
N PHE A 14 -1.45 -18.04 -2.69
CA PHE A 14 -1.57 -18.48 -1.31
C PHE A 14 -2.24 -19.86 -1.17
N HIS A 15 -3.35 -20.08 -1.87
CA HIS A 15 -4.12 -21.32 -1.75
C HIS A 15 -3.33 -22.56 -2.20
N ARG A 16 -2.45 -22.44 -3.20
CA ARG A 16 -1.67 -23.57 -3.73
C ARG A 16 -0.37 -23.82 -2.97
N THR A 17 0.13 -22.82 -2.23
CA THR A 17 1.31 -22.96 -1.39
C THR A 17 1.01 -23.75 -0.12
N THR A 18 1.92 -24.67 0.23
CA THR A 18 1.85 -25.47 1.47
C THR A 18 2.83 -24.96 2.54
N THR A 19 2.53 -25.21 3.82
CA THR A 19 3.44 -24.89 4.93
C THR A 19 4.80 -25.60 4.80
N ARG A 20 4.83 -26.79 4.18
CA ARG A 20 6.06 -27.54 3.92
C ARG A 20 6.96 -26.87 2.89
N GLU A 21 6.40 -26.36 1.80
CA GLU A 21 7.15 -25.58 0.81
C GLU A 21 7.69 -24.30 1.44
N ILE A 22 6.90 -23.63 2.29
CA ILE A 22 7.34 -22.41 3.01
C ILE A 22 8.49 -22.72 3.97
N ALA A 23 8.40 -23.81 4.75
CA ALA A 23 9.49 -24.24 5.63
C ALA A 23 10.78 -24.47 4.83
N GLN A 24 10.68 -25.22 3.72
CA GLN A 24 11.81 -25.51 2.85
C GLN A 24 12.43 -24.22 2.26
N ALA A 25 11.59 -23.34 1.71
CA ALA A 25 12.04 -22.05 1.15
C ALA A 25 12.65 -21.13 2.22
N ALA A 26 12.23 -21.28 3.47
CA ALA A 26 12.76 -20.53 4.61
C ALA A 26 13.99 -21.17 5.26
N GLY A 27 14.43 -22.36 4.83
CA GLY A 27 15.53 -23.10 5.44
C GLY A 27 15.18 -23.72 6.81
N PHE A 28 13.89 -23.89 7.12
CA PHE A 28 13.42 -24.50 8.36
C PHE A 28 12.98 -25.95 8.17
N SER A 29 13.08 -26.74 9.23
CA SER A 29 12.32 -27.98 9.31
C SER A 29 10.83 -27.67 9.44
N ILE A 30 9.97 -28.58 9.00
CA ILE A 30 8.53 -28.43 9.17
C ILE A 30 8.11 -28.38 10.65
N GLY A 31 8.84 -29.11 11.52
CA GLY A 31 8.61 -29.09 12.97
C GLY A 31 8.90 -27.72 13.57
N THR A 32 10.06 -27.15 13.24
CA THR A 32 10.44 -25.80 13.65
C THR A 32 9.44 -24.76 13.17
N LEU A 33 8.89 -24.90 11.95
CA LEU A 33 7.85 -23.98 11.48
C LEU A 33 6.62 -23.99 12.41
N TYR A 34 6.13 -25.17 12.79
CA TYR A 34 4.96 -25.32 13.65
C TYR A 34 5.18 -24.87 15.11
N GLU A 35 6.43 -24.62 15.53
CA GLU A 35 6.69 -23.94 16.80
C GLU A 35 6.31 -22.46 16.77
N TYR A 36 6.30 -21.83 15.59
CA TYR A 36 5.99 -20.39 15.42
C TYR A 36 4.57 -20.12 14.91
N ILE A 37 3.99 -21.04 14.14
CA ILE A 37 2.68 -20.86 13.48
C ILE A 37 1.80 -22.09 13.66
N ARG A 38 0.49 -21.88 13.78
CA ARG A 38 -0.50 -22.96 13.88
C ARG A 38 -1.14 -23.27 12.54
N THR A 39 -1.35 -22.24 11.73
CA THR A 39 -2.06 -22.31 10.45
C THR A 39 -1.27 -21.63 9.32
N LYS A 40 -1.66 -21.88 8.06
CA LYS A 40 -1.06 -21.19 6.92
C LYS A 40 -1.46 -19.71 6.91
N GLU A 41 -2.65 -19.42 7.41
CA GLU A 41 -3.22 -18.10 7.59
C GLU A 41 -2.40 -17.25 8.58
N ASP A 42 -1.79 -17.86 9.60
CA ASP A 42 -0.85 -17.15 10.49
C ASP A 42 0.38 -16.64 9.72
N ILE A 43 0.88 -17.44 8.77
CA ILE A 43 1.99 -17.02 7.90
C ILE A 43 1.54 -15.88 6.98
N LEU A 44 0.32 -15.97 6.42
CA LEU A 44 -0.23 -14.91 5.59
C LEU A 44 -0.39 -13.61 6.38
N TYR A 45 -0.86 -13.68 7.63
CA TYR A 45 -0.91 -12.53 8.53
C TYR A 45 0.48 -11.89 8.67
N LEU A 46 1.51 -12.67 9.04
CA LEU A 46 2.88 -12.16 9.19
C LEU A 46 3.44 -11.57 7.89
N VAL A 47 3.04 -12.12 6.74
CA VAL A 47 3.40 -11.58 5.42
C VAL A 47 2.73 -10.23 5.18
N CYS A 48 1.41 -10.12 5.33
CA CYS A 48 0.68 -8.87 5.17
C CYS A 48 1.20 -7.81 6.15
N ASP A 49 1.36 -8.17 7.42
CA ASP A 49 1.89 -7.32 8.48
C ASP A 49 3.26 -6.74 8.10
N SER A 50 4.18 -7.59 7.65
CA SER A 50 5.52 -7.19 7.21
C SER A 50 5.51 -6.31 5.96
N ILE A 51 4.57 -6.51 5.03
CA ILE A 51 4.48 -5.67 3.83
C ILE A 51 3.93 -4.29 4.21
N TYR A 52 2.86 -4.22 5.01
CA TYR A 52 2.32 -2.95 5.49
C TYR A 52 3.34 -2.15 6.31
N ASP A 53 4.10 -2.80 7.18
CA ASP A 53 5.16 -2.13 7.94
C ASP A 53 6.26 -1.56 7.04
N GLN A 54 6.67 -2.29 6.00
CA GLN A 54 7.64 -1.79 5.02
C GLN A 54 7.13 -0.59 4.24
N VAL A 55 5.86 -0.59 3.82
CA VAL A 55 5.27 0.56 3.11
C VAL A 55 5.19 1.75 4.06
N ARG A 56 4.70 1.54 5.29
CA ARG A 56 4.59 2.58 6.32
C ARG A 56 5.95 3.20 6.67
N GLU A 57 6.97 2.38 6.91
CA GLU A 57 8.33 2.84 7.22
C GLU A 57 8.89 3.70 6.09
N ARG A 58 8.68 3.30 4.83
CA ARG A 58 9.11 4.11 3.68
C ARG A 58 8.33 5.42 3.62
N LEU A 59 7.01 5.39 3.82
CA LEU A 59 6.18 6.59 3.82
C LEU A 59 6.54 7.61 4.90
N GLN A 60 7.20 7.22 5.99
CA GLN A 60 7.74 8.16 6.99
C GLN A 60 8.79 9.13 6.41
N GLY A 61 9.33 8.85 5.22
CA GLY A 61 10.19 9.77 4.48
C GLY A 61 9.47 10.96 3.84
N MET A 62 8.13 11.01 3.86
CA MET A 62 7.37 12.16 3.39
C MET A 62 7.49 13.34 4.38
N ASP A 63 7.64 14.55 3.85
CA ASP A 63 7.50 15.77 4.65
C ASP A 63 6.02 16.09 4.84
N LEU A 64 5.52 15.85 6.05
CA LEU A 64 4.13 16.11 6.42
C LEU A 64 3.92 17.52 6.98
N GLU A 65 4.99 18.26 7.28
CA GLU A 65 4.91 19.55 7.98
C GLU A 65 4.87 20.73 7.02
N GLN A 66 5.47 20.60 5.82
CA GLN A 66 5.54 21.71 4.88
C GLN A 66 4.16 22.20 4.42
N GLY A 67 3.23 21.29 4.10
CA GLY A 67 1.84 21.63 3.81
C GLY A 67 1.65 22.61 2.65
N THR A 68 2.34 22.39 1.53
CA THR A 68 2.15 23.11 0.25
C THR A 68 1.62 22.17 -0.82
N LEU A 69 1.01 22.70 -1.90
CA LEU A 69 0.62 21.88 -3.05
C LEU A 69 1.80 21.07 -3.63
N GLU A 70 3.00 21.66 -3.64
CA GLU A 70 4.21 20.98 -4.11
C GLU A 70 4.62 19.82 -3.18
N SER A 71 4.57 20.01 -1.85
CA SER A 71 4.83 18.92 -0.90
C SER A 71 3.82 17.76 -1.05
N LEU A 72 2.54 18.07 -1.32
CA LEU A 72 1.51 17.07 -1.60
C LEU A 72 1.79 16.32 -2.90
N LYS A 73 2.17 17.01 -3.99
CA LYS A 73 2.59 16.37 -5.25
C LYS A 73 3.78 15.45 -5.05
N LEU A 74 4.79 15.90 -4.31
CA LEU A 74 5.97 15.11 -3.99
C LEU A 74 5.62 13.87 -3.15
N GLY A 75 4.76 14.02 -2.14
CA GLY A 75 4.26 12.90 -1.33
C GLY A 75 3.52 11.85 -2.16
N ILE A 76 2.62 12.29 -3.06
CA ILE A 76 1.90 11.40 -4.00
C ILE A 76 2.89 10.67 -4.90
N ALA A 77 3.81 11.39 -5.55
CA ALA A 77 4.81 10.78 -6.42
C ALA A 77 5.70 9.79 -5.67
N TYR A 78 6.09 10.11 -4.44
CA TYR A 78 6.89 9.25 -3.59
C TYR A 78 6.16 7.95 -3.25
N TYR A 79 4.90 8.03 -2.80
CA TYR A 79 4.06 6.86 -2.54
C TYR A 79 3.87 5.99 -3.79
N PHE A 80 3.62 6.60 -4.95
CA PHE A 80 3.41 5.84 -6.19
C PHE A 80 4.67 5.08 -6.61
N ASN A 81 5.86 5.65 -6.37
CA ASN A 81 7.11 4.95 -6.58
C ASN A 81 7.26 3.72 -5.65
N ILE A 82 6.88 3.84 -4.37
CA ILE A 82 6.84 2.70 -3.43
C ILE A 82 5.89 1.62 -3.97
N MET A 83 4.69 2.01 -4.44
CA MET A 83 3.73 1.06 -5.01
C MET A 83 4.24 0.38 -6.28
N ASN A 84 5.01 1.08 -7.11
CA ASN A 84 5.68 0.46 -8.25
C ASN A 84 6.77 -0.53 -7.82
N GLU A 85 7.58 -0.21 -6.81
CA GLU A 85 8.63 -1.11 -6.31
C GLU A 85 8.06 -2.36 -5.64
N MET A 86 6.97 -2.21 -4.89
CA MET A 86 6.33 -3.28 -4.10
C MET A 86 5.09 -3.86 -4.80
N GLN A 87 4.98 -3.71 -6.12
CA GLN A 87 3.74 -3.97 -6.88
C GLN A 87 3.22 -5.41 -6.79
N ASP A 88 4.10 -6.39 -6.56
CA ASP A 88 3.69 -7.78 -6.44
C ASP A 88 3.27 -8.12 -5.01
N GLU A 89 3.98 -7.57 -4.02
CA GLU A 89 3.70 -7.70 -2.59
C GLU A 89 2.33 -7.09 -2.28
N VAL A 90 2.07 -5.88 -2.79
CA VAL A 90 0.76 -5.20 -2.69
C VAL A 90 -0.34 -6.02 -3.36
N LEU A 91 -0.07 -6.62 -4.52
CA LEU A 91 -1.04 -7.47 -5.21
C LEU A 91 -1.42 -8.69 -4.35
N VAL A 92 -0.45 -9.34 -3.72
CA VAL A 92 -0.70 -10.48 -2.81
C VAL A 92 -1.56 -10.04 -1.63
N MET A 93 -1.28 -8.89 -1.02
CA MET A 93 -2.08 -8.37 0.10
C MET A 93 -3.56 -8.24 -0.28
N TYR A 94 -3.88 -7.59 -1.40
CA TYR A 94 -5.27 -7.39 -1.81
C TYR A 94 -5.99 -8.67 -2.23
N GLN A 95 -5.29 -9.56 -2.94
CA GLN A 95 -5.90 -10.81 -3.39
C GLN A 95 -6.21 -11.75 -2.22
N GLU A 96 -5.36 -11.73 -1.20
CA GLU A 96 -5.36 -12.72 -0.12
C GLU A 96 -5.85 -12.16 1.22
N ALA A 97 -6.13 -10.86 1.36
CA ALA A 97 -6.68 -10.27 2.59
C ALA A 97 -7.93 -11.03 3.09
N LYS A 98 -8.79 -11.47 2.17
CA LYS A 98 -9.99 -12.28 2.48
C LYS A 98 -9.68 -13.66 3.09
N SER A 99 -8.46 -14.15 2.92
CA SER A 99 -7.97 -15.43 3.45
C SER A 99 -7.44 -15.28 4.88
N LEU A 100 -7.30 -14.05 5.39
CA LEU A 100 -6.94 -13.80 6.78
C LEU A 100 -8.06 -14.20 7.73
N SER A 101 -7.69 -14.54 8.96
CA SER A 101 -8.66 -14.79 10.02
C SER A 101 -9.46 -13.53 10.35
N LYS A 102 -10.63 -13.71 10.96
CA LYS A 102 -11.50 -12.61 11.40
C LYS A 102 -10.82 -11.67 12.39
N ASP A 103 -9.82 -12.15 13.12
CA ASP A 103 -9.07 -11.36 14.10
C ASP A 103 -7.87 -10.65 13.45
N ALA A 104 -7.26 -11.26 12.43
CA ALA A 104 -6.11 -10.71 11.72
C ALA A 104 -6.49 -9.62 10.71
N LEU A 105 -7.59 -9.79 9.97
CA LEU A 105 -8.01 -8.86 8.92
C LEU A 105 -8.20 -7.42 9.44
N PRO A 106 -8.92 -7.16 10.55
CA PRO A 106 -9.08 -5.79 11.05
C PRO A 106 -7.74 -5.12 11.41
N TYR A 107 -6.77 -5.90 11.91
CA TYR A 107 -5.47 -5.37 12.30
C TYR A 107 -4.65 -4.90 11.10
N VAL A 108 -4.60 -5.67 10.01
CA VAL A 108 -3.90 -5.23 8.79
C VAL A 108 -4.61 -4.08 8.09
N LEU A 109 -5.94 -4.07 8.06
CA LEU A 109 -6.70 -2.94 7.50
C LEU A 109 -6.51 -1.66 8.31
N LYS A 110 -6.34 -1.75 9.63
CA LYS A 110 -5.97 -0.59 10.45
C LYS A 110 -4.64 0.02 10.01
N LYS A 111 -3.64 -0.80 9.69
CA LYS A 111 -2.34 -0.31 9.19
C LYS A 111 -2.47 0.42 7.86
N GLU A 112 -3.37 -0.04 6.99
CA GLU A 112 -3.72 0.67 5.76
C GLU A 112 -4.31 2.06 6.06
N MET A 113 -5.29 2.12 6.96
CA MET A 113 -5.90 3.38 7.39
C MET A 113 -4.90 4.34 8.05
N GLU A 114 -3.92 3.83 8.79
CA GLU A 114 -2.84 4.66 9.36
C GLU A 114 -2.02 5.37 8.26
N MET A 115 -1.78 4.71 7.12
CA MET A 115 -1.08 5.33 5.98
C MET A 115 -1.98 6.31 5.21
N VAL A 116 -3.28 6.02 5.09
CA VAL A 116 -4.26 6.99 4.55
C VAL A 116 -4.26 8.26 5.41
N GLY A 117 -4.23 8.12 6.74
CA GLY A 117 -4.16 9.24 7.68
C GLY A 117 -2.91 10.11 7.54
N MET A 118 -1.81 9.58 6.98
CA MET A 118 -0.63 10.41 6.66
C MET A 118 -0.95 11.42 5.55
N PHE A 119 -1.70 11.01 4.52
CA PHE A 119 -2.15 11.92 3.48
C PHE A 119 -3.20 12.89 3.97
N GLU A 120 -4.14 12.45 4.82
CA GLU A 120 -5.08 13.38 5.45
C GLU A 120 -4.35 14.46 6.25
N THR A 121 -3.31 14.09 6.99
CA THR A 121 -2.48 15.03 7.76
C THR A 121 -1.84 16.06 6.83
N LEU A 122 -1.23 15.62 5.74
CA LEU A 122 -0.60 16.52 4.76
C LEU A 122 -1.62 17.45 4.08
N ILE A 123 -2.78 16.92 3.68
CA ILE A 123 -3.87 17.70 3.07
C ILE A 123 -4.39 18.76 4.06
N ARG A 124 -4.60 18.39 5.34
CA ARG A 124 -4.99 19.34 6.39
C ARG A 124 -3.97 20.46 6.54
N ARG A 125 -2.68 20.14 6.43
CA ARG A 125 -1.60 21.13 6.51
C ARG A 125 -1.63 22.11 5.33
N CYS A 126 -1.93 21.63 4.13
CA CYS A 126 -2.21 22.50 2.99
C CYS A 126 -3.38 23.45 3.25
N ILE A 127 -4.45 22.99 3.89
CA ILE A 127 -5.61 23.84 4.22
C ILE A 127 -5.25 24.90 5.27
N GLU A 128 -4.53 24.51 6.32
CA GLU A 128 -4.09 25.44 7.37
C GLU A 128 -3.15 26.53 6.84
N ASN A 129 -2.37 26.21 5.81
CA ASN A 129 -1.51 27.17 5.11
C ASN A 129 -2.23 27.99 4.04
N GLY A 130 -3.52 27.73 3.79
CA GLY A 130 -4.31 28.44 2.76
C GLY A 130 -3.99 28.01 1.33
N GLU A 131 -3.43 26.82 1.12
CA GLU A 131 -3.16 26.27 -0.21
C GLU A 131 -4.40 25.56 -0.79
N LEU A 132 -5.30 25.09 0.08
CA LEU A 132 -6.53 24.37 -0.26
C LEU A 132 -7.70 24.80 0.63
N MET A 133 -8.92 24.66 0.14
CA MET A 133 -10.15 24.88 0.89
C MET A 133 -11.13 23.74 0.66
N MET A 134 -11.26 22.80 1.60
CA MET A 134 -12.19 21.67 1.49
C MET A 134 -12.70 21.24 2.88
N ASP A 135 -13.84 20.57 2.93
CA ASP A 135 -14.39 20.00 4.18
C ASP A 135 -13.78 18.63 4.52
N ASP A 136 -14.03 18.15 5.74
CA ASP A 136 -13.50 16.87 6.24
C ASP A 136 -13.83 15.66 5.35
N SER A 137 -15.01 15.65 4.72
CA SER A 137 -15.42 14.53 3.87
C SER A 137 -14.64 14.50 2.55
N HIS A 138 -14.29 15.67 2.02
CA HIS A 138 -13.44 15.79 0.84
C HIS A 138 -11.98 15.46 1.15
N ILE A 139 -11.48 15.81 2.34
CA ILE A 139 -10.13 15.43 2.80
C ILE A 139 -10.00 13.89 2.86
N ASP A 140 -10.92 13.24 3.57
CA ASP A 140 -10.98 11.78 3.73
C ASP A 140 -11.02 11.08 2.35
N LEU A 141 -11.96 11.50 1.49
CA LEU A 141 -12.11 10.89 0.17
C LEU A 141 -10.89 11.13 -0.73
N LEU A 142 -10.25 12.30 -0.66
CA LEU A 142 -9.05 12.59 -1.43
C LEU A 142 -7.87 11.70 -0.99
N ALA A 143 -7.67 11.53 0.33
CA ALA A 143 -6.64 10.65 0.85
C ALA A 143 -6.85 9.19 0.39
N HIS A 144 -8.08 8.70 0.44
CA HIS A 144 -8.45 7.39 -0.10
C HIS A 144 -8.19 7.27 -1.62
N ASN A 145 -8.53 8.30 -2.39
CA ASN A 145 -8.31 8.32 -3.83
C ASN A 145 -6.82 8.28 -4.18
N ILE A 146 -5.98 9.05 -3.48
CA ILE A 146 -4.52 8.99 -3.62
C ILE A 146 -4.04 7.55 -3.38
N PHE A 147 -4.49 6.93 -2.30
CA PHE A 147 -4.05 5.61 -1.90
C PHE A 147 -4.40 4.53 -2.95
N VAL A 148 -5.65 4.50 -3.40
CA VAL A 148 -6.15 3.53 -4.41
C VAL A 148 -5.52 3.78 -5.78
N GLN A 149 -5.30 5.04 -6.18
CA GLN A 149 -4.65 5.35 -7.45
C GLN A 149 -3.19 4.87 -7.47
N GLY A 150 -2.42 4.99 -6.38
CA GLY A 150 -1.07 4.43 -6.34
C GLY A 150 -1.05 2.91 -6.56
N GLN A 151 -2.01 2.20 -5.97
CA GLN A 151 -2.10 0.74 -6.06
C GLN A 151 -2.70 0.23 -7.37
N MET A 152 -3.48 1.05 -8.07
CA MET A 152 -4.01 0.73 -9.38
C MET A 152 -2.89 0.31 -10.34
N TRP A 153 -1.68 0.88 -10.21
CA TRP A 153 -0.51 0.39 -10.94
C TRP A 153 -0.24 -1.09 -10.67
N GLY A 154 -0.19 -1.51 -9.40
CA GLY A 154 -0.02 -2.92 -9.02
C GLY A 154 -1.09 -3.84 -9.60
N PHE A 155 -2.36 -3.42 -9.56
CA PHE A 155 -3.52 -4.22 -10.01
C PHE A 155 -3.68 -4.27 -11.54
N ARG A 156 -3.37 -3.17 -12.22
CA ARG A 156 -3.67 -2.96 -13.65
C ARG A 156 -2.42 -2.84 -14.52
N ARG A 157 -1.21 -3.05 -13.98
CA ARG A 157 0.07 -2.96 -14.73
C ARG A 157 0.05 -3.71 -16.05
N TRP A 158 -0.61 -4.86 -16.12
CA TRP A 158 -0.70 -5.69 -17.34
C TRP A 158 -1.36 -4.95 -18.52
N ALA A 159 -2.22 -3.97 -18.23
CA ALA A 159 -2.84 -3.09 -19.21
C ALA A 159 -2.08 -1.76 -19.32
N LEU A 160 -1.73 -1.15 -18.18
CA LEU A 160 -1.16 0.20 -18.15
C LEU A 160 0.26 0.27 -18.74
N LYS A 161 1.13 -0.71 -18.45
CA LYS A 161 2.51 -0.75 -18.98
C LYS A 161 2.60 -0.90 -20.49
N LYS A 162 1.49 -1.19 -21.18
CA LYS A 162 1.44 -1.23 -22.64
C LYS A 162 1.41 0.17 -23.25
N ASN A 163 0.87 1.14 -22.51
CA ASN A 163 0.58 2.49 -23.02
C ASN A 163 1.32 3.59 -22.25
N TYR A 164 1.81 3.30 -21.04
CA TYR A 164 2.42 4.29 -20.15
C TYR A 164 3.66 3.73 -19.47
N SER A 165 4.69 4.57 -19.37
CA SER A 165 5.76 4.44 -18.39
C SER A 165 5.23 4.67 -16.96
N LYS A 166 6.04 4.31 -15.95
CA LYS A 166 5.67 4.59 -14.56
C LYS A 166 5.67 6.10 -14.28
N GLU A 167 6.60 6.84 -14.89
CA GLU A 167 6.70 8.28 -14.76
C GLU A 167 5.48 8.99 -15.35
N GLU A 168 5.07 8.61 -16.57
CA GLU A 168 3.85 9.15 -17.20
C GLU A 168 2.60 8.81 -16.38
N TYR A 169 2.54 7.60 -15.81
CA TYR A 169 1.43 7.22 -14.94
C TYR A 169 1.34 8.11 -13.69
N ILE A 170 2.47 8.33 -13.00
CA ILE A 170 2.54 9.19 -11.82
C ILE A 170 2.11 10.62 -12.16
N GLU A 171 2.65 11.17 -13.25
CA GLU A 171 2.34 12.52 -13.70
C GLU A 171 0.84 12.68 -14.04
N LEU A 172 0.29 11.77 -14.84
CA LEU A 172 -1.10 11.83 -15.27
C LEU A 172 -2.09 11.68 -14.12
N GLN A 173 -1.82 10.77 -13.17
CA GLN A 173 -2.68 10.58 -11.99
C GLN A 173 -2.60 11.77 -11.04
N THR A 174 -1.39 12.29 -10.79
CA THR A 174 -1.21 13.49 -9.96
C THR A 174 -1.96 14.67 -10.60
N ASN A 175 -1.82 14.88 -11.90
CA ASN A 175 -2.56 15.91 -12.62
C ASN A 175 -4.07 15.71 -12.57
N LEU A 176 -4.55 14.46 -12.64
CA LEU A 176 -5.99 14.16 -12.53
C LEU A 176 -6.54 14.49 -11.14
N LEU A 177 -5.81 14.13 -10.09
CA LEU A 177 -6.17 14.47 -8.70
C LEU A 177 -6.27 15.99 -8.53
N PHE A 178 -5.23 16.74 -8.92
CA PHE A 178 -5.19 18.19 -8.73
C PHE A 178 -6.20 18.93 -9.61
N LYS A 179 -6.47 18.47 -10.84
CA LYS A 179 -7.57 19.04 -11.64
C LYS A 179 -8.94 18.84 -10.99
N GLY A 180 -9.13 17.73 -10.27
CA GLY A 180 -10.32 17.52 -9.45
C GLY A 180 -10.38 18.46 -8.24
N ILE A 181 -9.21 18.87 -7.72
CA ILE A 181 -9.08 19.78 -6.58
C ILE A 181 -9.19 21.26 -7.00
N ALA A 182 -9.03 21.61 -8.27
CA ALA A 182 -9.06 23.01 -8.74
C ALA A 182 -10.32 23.82 -8.34
N GLY A 183 -11.43 23.17 -7.97
CA GLY A 183 -12.60 23.84 -7.37
C GLY A 183 -12.43 24.25 -5.89
N PHE A 184 -11.30 23.91 -5.30
CA PHE A 184 -10.91 24.08 -3.90
C PHE A 184 -9.56 24.81 -3.74
N GLU A 185 -8.90 25.20 -4.84
CA GLU A 185 -7.72 26.08 -4.81
C GLU A 185 -8.18 27.54 -4.59
N ILE A 186 -7.38 28.34 -3.85
CA ILE A 186 -7.69 29.74 -3.52
C ILE A 186 -7.38 30.68 -4.68
#